data_AF-A0A3G9K035-F1
#
_entry.id   AF-A0A3G9K035-F1
#
_cell.length_a   1.000
_cell.length_b   1.000
_cell.length_c   1.000
_cell.angle_alpha   90.00
_cell.angle_beta   90.00
_cell.angle_gamma   90.00
#
_symmetry.space_group_name_H-M   'P 1'
#
loop_
_entity.id
_entity.type
_entity.pdbx_description
1 polymer ?
#
loop_
_entity_poly.entity_id
_entity_poly.type
_entity_poly.pdbx_seq_one_letter_code
_entity_poly.pdbx_strand_id
1 'polypeptide(L)'
;MNSNTKRLGFAGGIAALAALVPTPAFAEAPSGADLLLPKMAEFIPALIAFLVIWFVLAKLAWPSILGMMEKRQQKIQDDLDAAANEKVAAEKEHREYQAQIAEARHEADEIVAKAKREAEAERSRILAKAQEEAAATVAKAHDAVSSERRKAMIELSSSVVDLSVEIASKIIGNDLSEEDQRKLAEKYLAEVGTGHDNEA
;
A
#
# COMPACT_ATOMS: atom_id res chain seq x y z
N MET A 1 41.49 -49.32 -10.49
CA MET A 1 42.35 -48.17 -10.12
C MET A 1 41.97 -47.78 -8.69
N ASN A 2 42.69 -48.09 -7.61
CA ASN A 2 44.11 -48.05 -7.24
C ASN A 2 44.80 -46.67 -7.22
N SER A 3 45.58 -46.50 -6.15
CA SER A 3 46.50 -45.43 -5.73
C SER A 3 45.88 -44.26 -4.95
N ASN A 4 46.45 -43.76 -3.85
CA ASN A 4 47.65 -44.14 -3.11
C ASN A 4 47.66 -43.40 -1.76
N THR A 5 48.03 -44.11 -0.70
CA THR A 5 48.46 -43.59 0.61
C THR A 5 49.91 -43.07 0.52
N LYS A 6 50.19 -41.85 1.00
CA LYS A 6 51.55 -41.32 1.24
C LYS A 6 51.70 -41.10 2.76
N ARG A 7 52.56 -41.83 3.48
CA ARG A 7 54.04 -41.76 3.59
C ARG A 7 54.57 -40.42 4.12
N LEU A 8 54.97 -40.42 5.40
CA LEU A 8 56.01 -39.61 6.02
C LEU A 8 56.48 -40.47 7.23
N GLY A 9 57.69 -40.99 7.36
CA GLY A 9 58.98 -40.51 6.89
C GLY A 9 59.75 -39.96 8.09
N PHE A 10 60.10 -40.80 9.08
CA PHE A 10 61.00 -40.43 10.17
C PHE A 10 62.29 -41.24 10.01
N ALA A 11 63.32 -40.54 9.53
CA ALA A 11 64.68 -41.04 9.38
C ALA A 11 65.61 -40.22 10.28
N GLY A 12 66.62 -40.89 10.83
CA GLY A 12 67.69 -40.33 11.66
C GLY A 12 67.75 -41.04 13.01
N GLY A 13 68.51 -42.12 13.24
CA GLY A 13 69.69 -42.62 12.55
C GLY A 13 70.92 -42.37 13.41
N ILE A 14 71.36 -43.37 14.19
CA ILE A 14 72.77 -43.63 14.50
C ILE A 14 72.96 -45.14 14.52
N ALA A 15 73.59 -45.64 13.46
CA ALA A 15 74.23 -46.94 13.42
C ALA A 15 75.68 -46.77 13.92
N ALA A 16 76.15 -47.65 14.79
CA ALA A 16 77.58 -47.86 15.02
C ALA A 16 77.82 -49.35 15.28
N LEU A 17 78.36 -50.00 14.26
CA LEU A 17 78.87 -51.37 14.21
C LEU A 17 80.28 -51.38 14.83
N ALA A 18 80.56 -52.18 15.85
CA ALA A 18 81.93 -52.63 16.16
C ALA A 18 81.91 -53.90 17.04
N ALA A 19 82.57 -54.92 16.54
CA ALA A 19 82.69 -56.29 17.06
C ALA A 19 83.42 -56.41 18.40
N LEU A 20 83.11 -57.46 19.18
CA LEU A 20 84.04 -58.51 19.67
C LEU A 20 83.31 -59.37 20.73
N VAL A 21 83.13 -60.67 20.49
CA VAL A 21 82.58 -61.63 21.47
C VAL A 21 83.67 -62.01 22.48
N PRO A 22 83.37 -62.12 23.79
CA PRO A 22 83.33 -63.46 24.40
C PRO A 22 82.25 -63.64 25.48
N THR A 23 81.49 -64.74 25.32
CA THR A 23 80.91 -65.60 26.37
C THR A 23 79.83 -65.07 27.33
N PRO A 24 78.84 -65.93 27.70
CA PRO A 24 77.68 -65.55 28.49
C PRO A 24 78.07 -65.28 29.94
N ALA A 25 78.11 -64.00 30.31
CA ALA A 25 78.15 -63.60 31.70
C ALA A 25 76.72 -63.53 32.23
N PHE A 26 76.34 -64.58 32.97
CA PHE A 26 75.30 -64.58 33.98
C PHE A 26 73.91 -64.09 33.52
N ALA A 27 73.09 -65.05 33.13
CA ALA A 27 71.71 -65.07 33.61
C ALA A 27 71.75 -65.13 35.15
N GLU A 28 71.87 -63.98 35.80
CA GLU A 28 71.55 -63.84 37.21
C GLU A 28 70.05 -63.58 37.28
N ALA A 29 69.30 -64.65 37.60
CA ALA A 29 67.89 -64.55 37.90
C ALA A 29 67.72 -63.46 38.97
N PRO A 30 66.87 -62.44 38.74
CA PRO A 30 66.66 -61.40 39.73
C PRO A 30 66.07 -62.06 40.97
N SER A 31 66.81 -61.99 42.07
CA SER A 31 66.26 -62.32 43.37
C SER A 31 64.97 -61.52 43.56
N GLY A 32 63.87 -62.18 43.92
CA GLY A 32 62.55 -61.55 44.07
C GLY A 32 62.48 -60.42 45.11
N ALA A 33 63.56 -60.20 45.86
CA ALA A 33 63.74 -59.07 46.76
C ALA A 33 64.19 -57.78 46.05
N ASP A 34 64.93 -57.88 44.94
CA ASP A 34 65.36 -56.73 44.12
C ASP A 34 64.23 -56.18 43.23
N LEU A 35 63.15 -56.96 43.07
CA LEU A 35 61.91 -56.55 42.39
C LEU A 35 60.93 -55.83 43.35
N LEU A 36 61.06 -56.06 44.67
CA LEU A 36 60.18 -55.53 45.70
C LEU A 36 60.76 -54.30 46.43
N LEU A 37 62.08 -54.16 46.49
CA LEU A 37 62.75 -52.98 47.06
C LEU A 37 63.19 -52.04 45.93
N PRO A 38 62.55 -50.86 45.76
CA PRO A 38 62.99 -49.91 44.76
C PRO A 38 64.41 -49.45 45.09
N LYS A 39 65.35 -49.65 44.16
CA LYS A 39 66.67 -49.03 44.26
C LYS A 39 66.48 -47.52 44.22
N MET A 40 66.91 -46.82 45.27
CA MET A 40 66.80 -45.37 45.39
C MET A 40 67.41 -44.61 44.20
N ALA A 41 68.35 -45.25 43.48
CA ALA A 41 68.94 -44.75 42.25
C ALA A 41 67.98 -44.72 41.04
N GLU A 42 66.98 -45.61 40.97
CA GLU A 42 65.97 -45.65 39.90
C GLU A 42 64.74 -44.79 40.22
N PHE A 43 64.47 -44.57 41.51
CA PHE A 43 63.38 -43.73 41.97
C PHE A 43 63.56 -42.25 41.58
N ILE A 44 64.78 -41.71 41.67
CA ILE A 44 65.08 -40.31 41.34
C ILE A 44 64.81 -39.97 39.86
N PRO A 45 65.35 -40.68 38.85
CA PRO A 45 65.04 -40.41 37.45
C PRO A 45 63.58 -40.71 37.09
N ALA A 46 62.94 -41.71 37.71
CA ALA A 46 61.51 -41.97 37.54
C ALA A 46 60.66 -40.81 38.07
N LEU A 47 61.02 -40.23 39.24
CA LEU A 47 60.36 -39.06 39.81
C LEU A 47 60.55 -37.82 38.93
N ILE A 48 61.75 -37.61 38.38
CA ILE A 48 62.01 -36.51 37.44
C ILE A 48 61.17 -36.70 36.17
N ALA A 49 61.13 -37.90 35.58
CA ALA A 49 60.29 -38.18 34.42
C ALA A 49 58.80 -37.95 34.72
N PHE A 50 58.32 -38.37 35.89
CA PHE A 50 56.95 -38.12 36.35
C PHE A 50 56.66 -36.63 36.51
N LEU A 51 57.57 -35.86 37.12
CA LEU A 51 57.42 -34.41 37.28
C LEU A 51 57.44 -33.67 35.95
N VAL A 52 58.27 -34.10 34.99
CA VAL A 52 58.29 -33.52 33.63
C VAL A 52 56.96 -33.78 32.93
N ILE A 53 56.45 -35.02 32.98
CA ILE A 53 55.15 -35.37 32.37
C ILE A 53 54.01 -34.62 33.07
N TRP A 54 54.02 -34.54 34.41
CA TRP A 54 53.03 -33.77 35.17
C TRP A 54 53.08 -32.31 34.74
N PHE A 55 54.24 -31.67 34.72
CA PHE A 55 54.35 -30.26 34.36
C PHE A 55 53.81 -29.99 32.95
N VAL A 56 54.11 -30.87 31.99
CA VAL A 56 53.56 -30.79 30.62
C VAL A 56 52.03 -30.97 30.62
N LEU A 57 51.49 -31.94 31.34
CA LEU A 57 50.04 -32.16 31.44
C LEU A 57 49.33 -31.00 32.16
N ALA A 58 49.89 -30.49 33.25
CA ALA A 58 49.33 -29.34 33.98
C ALA A 58 49.32 -28.08 33.11
N LYS A 59 50.38 -27.86 32.33
CA LYS A 59 50.48 -26.70 31.44
C LYS A 59 49.57 -26.83 30.19
N LEU A 60 49.32 -28.04 29.69
CA LEU A 60 48.63 -28.25 28.41
C LEU A 60 47.19 -28.77 28.54
N ALA A 61 46.94 -29.74 29.41
CA ALA A 61 45.63 -30.37 29.57
C ALA A 61 44.67 -29.49 30.40
N TRP A 62 45.17 -28.86 31.47
CA TRP A 62 44.36 -28.00 32.36
C TRP A 62 43.72 -26.82 31.62
N PRO A 63 44.44 -25.98 30.85
CA PRO A 63 43.82 -24.88 30.13
C PRO A 63 42.89 -25.34 29.01
N SER A 64 43.16 -26.48 28.37
CA SER A 64 42.29 -27.03 27.31
C SER A 64 40.92 -27.45 27.85
N ILE A 65 40.88 -28.09 29.03
CA ILE A 65 39.65 -28.53 29.68
C ILE A 65 38.83 -27.34 30.17
N LEU A 66 39.47 -26.38 30.86
CA LEU A 66 38.83 -25.15 31.32
C LEU A 66 38.28 -24.34 30.14
N GLY A 67 39.08 -24.19 29.07
CA GLY A 67 38.64 -23.47 27.87
C GLY A 67 37.45 -24.14 27.16
N MET A 68 37.33 -25.46 27.20
CA MET A 68 36.14 -26.15 26.67
C MET A 68 34.89 -25.88 27.54
N MET A 69 35.04 -25.92 28.86
CA MET A 69 33.93 -25.66 29.79
C MET A 69 33.46 -24.20 29.69
N GLU A 70 34.38 -23.26 29.63
CA GLU A 70 34.09 -21.83 29.48
C GLU A 70 33.43 -21.53 28.14
N LYS A 71 33.92 -22.13 27.03
CA LYS A 71 33.24 -22.04 25.72
C LYS A 71 31.81 -22.58 25.76
N ARG A 72 31.58 -23.70 26.46
CA ARG A 72 30.22 -24.25 26.61
C ARG A 72 29.33 -23.32 27.43
N GLN A 73 29.84 -22.82 28.55
CA GLN A 73 29.11 -21.89 29.41
C GLN A 73 28.78 -20.61 28.66
N GLN A 74 29.75 -20.02 27.96
CA GLN A 74 29.56 -18.81 27.17
C GLN A 74 28.56 -19.04 26.04
N LYS A 75 28.67 -20.14 25.29
CA LYS A 75 27.68 -20.47 24.25
C LYS A 75 26.26 -20.60 24.81
N ILE A 76 26.09 -21.25 25.97
CA ILE A 76 24.77 -21.38 26.61
C ILE A 76 24.24 -20.01 27.02
N GLN A 77 25.09 -19.16 27.61
CA GLN A 77 24.69 -17.82 28.01
C GLN A 77 24.30 -16.97 26.79
N ASP A 78 25.11 -17.01 25.73
CA ASP A 78 24.85 -16.30 24.47
C ASP A 78 23.56 -16.81 23.81
N ASP A 79 23.33 -18.13 23.77
CA ASP A 79 22.11 -18.73 23.21
C ASP A 79 20.86 -18.33 24.05
N LEU A 80 20.99 -18.24 25.38
CA LEU A 80 19.90 -17.80 26.27
C LEU A 80 19.60 -16.31 26.12
N ASP A 81 20.64 -15.47 26.06
CA ASP A 81 20.50 -14.03 25.89
C ASP A 81 19.94 -13.70 24.50
N ALA A 82 20.39 -14.41 23.45
CA ALA A 82 19.82 -14.30 22.11
C ALA A 82 18.33 -14.67 22.12
N ALA A 83 17.95 -15.81 22.71
CA ALA A 83 16.56 -16.23 22.79
C ALA A 83 15.68 -15.26 23.59
N ALA A 84 16.21 -14.66 24.67
CA ALA A 84 15.51 -13.64 25.45
C ALA A 84 15.30 -12.37 24.61
N ASN A 85 16.33 -11.91 23.92
CA ASN A 85 16.27 -10.72 23.05
C ASN A 85 15.31 -10.93 21.87
N GLU A 86 15.33 -12.11 21.24
CA GLU A 86 14.40 -12.48 20.17
C GLU A 86 12.95 -12.48 20.65
N LYS A 87 12.68 -12.99 21.86
CA LYS A 87 11.34 -12.93 22.45
C LYS A 87 10.88 -11.50 22.67
N VAL A 88 11.74 -10.65 23.23
CA VAL A 88 11.40 -9.23 23.44
C VAL A 88 11.18 -8.50 22.11
N ALA A 89 12.02 -8.77 21.11
CA ALA A 89 11.87 -8.22 19.77
C ALA A 89 10.56 -8.67 19.11
N ALA A 90 10.23 -9.97 19.17
CA ALA A 90 8.99 -10.52 18.64
C ALA A 90 7.75 -9.95 19.35
N GLU A 91 7.79 -9.79 20.68
CA GLU A 91 6.71 -9.13 21.41
C GLU A 91 6.56 -7.66 21.01
N LYS A 92 7.67 -6.95 20.81
CA LYS A 92 7.65 -5.56 20.36
C LYS A 92 7.06 -5.44 18.95
N GLU A 93 7.53 -6.25 18.02
CA GLU A 93 7.03 -6.31 16.64
C GLU A 93 5.55 -6.67 16.61
N HIS A 94 5.12 -7.65 17.41
CA HIS A 94 3.72 -8.01 17.52
C HIS A 94 2.86 -6.83 18.04
N ARG A 95 3.34 -6.09 19.06
CA ARG A 95 2.63 -4.89 19.55
C ARG A 95 2.56 -3.80 18.50
N GLU A 96 3.65 -3.53 17.79
CA GLU A 96 3.68 -2.56 16.69
C GLU A 96 2.73 -2.95 15.56
N TYR A 97 2.70 -4.23 15.19
CA TYR A 97 1.79 -4.76 14.17
C TYR A 97 0.33 -4.62 14.59
N GLN A 98 -0.01 -4.96 15.83
CA GLN A 98 -1.36 -4.77 16.36
C GLN A 98 -1.77 -3.30 16.39
N ALA A 99 -0.84 -2.40 16.76
CA ALA A 99 -1.07 -0.97 16.71
C ALA A 99 -1.31 -0.47 15.27
N GLN A 100 -0.52 -0.94 14.30
CA GLN A 100 -0.71 -0.62 12.89
C GLN A 100 -2.06 -1.12 12.35
N ILE A 101 -2.51 -2.33 12.74
CA ILE A 101 -3.85 -2.82 12.37
C ILE A 101 -4.94 -1.94 12.99
N ALA A 102 -4.80 -1.54 14.25
CA ALA A 102 -5.77 -0.67 14.92
C ALA A 102 -5.85 0.70 14.23
N GLU A 103 -4.70 1.28 13.90
CA GLU A 103 -4.62 2.55 13.17
C GLU A 103 -5.23 2.45 11.77
N ALA A 104 -4.89 1.40 11.01
CA ALA A 104 -5.46 1.17 9.69
C ALA A 104 -6.98 0.99 9.71
N ARG A 105 -7.53 0.37 10.77
CA ARG A 105 -8.99 0.28 10.96
C ARG A 105 -9.60 1.64 11.27
N HIS A 106 -8.96 2.43 12.13
CA HIS A 106 -9.40 3.78 12.43
C HIS A 106 -9.40 4.67 11.18
N GLU A 107 -8.32 4.66 10.41
CA GLU A 107 -8.20 5.39 9.15
C GLU A 107 -9.27 4.93 8.14
N ALA A 108 -9.52 3.62 8.02
CA ALA A 108 -10.58 3.10 7.17
C ALA A 108 -11.97 3.61 7.58
N ASP A 109 -12.28 3.59 8.88
CA ASP A 109 -13.54 4.11 9.42
C ASP A 109 -13.67 5.63 9.19
N GLU A 110 -12.58 6.39 9.34
CA GLU A 110 -12.54 7.81 9.02
C GLU A 110 -12.78 8.09 7.54
N ILE A 111 -12.14 7.33 6.64
CA ILE A 111 -12.34 7.43 5.19
C ILE A 111 -13.79 7.17 4.84
N VAL A 112 -14.39 6.11 5.40
CA VAL A 112 -15.80 5.76 5.16
C VAL A 112 -16.72 6.86 5.71
N ALA A 113 -16.45 7.38 6.89
CA ALA A 113 -17.23 8.46 7.48
C ALA A 113 -17.14 9.75 6.65
N LYS A 114 -15.93 10.11 6.18
CA LYS A 114 -15.70 11.26 5.31
C LYS A 114 -16.40 11.10 3.97
N ALA A 115 -16.26 9.94 3.32
CA ALA A 115 -16.93 9.64 2.06
C ALA A 115 -18.46 9.72 2.18
N LYS A 116 -19.04 9.24 3.29
CA LYS A 116 -20.49 9.39 3.54
C LYS A 116 -20.92 10.85 3.67
N ARG A 117 -20.18 11.66 4.45
CA ARG A 117 -20.47 13.10 4.59
C ARG A 117 -20.35 13.84 3.26
N GLU A 118 -19.31 13.57 2.48
CA GLU A 118 -19.12 14.15 1.16
C GLU A 118 -20.22 13.73 0.19
N ALA A 119 -20.62 12.45 0.20
CA ALA A 119 -21.72 11.95 -0.62
C ALA A 119 -23.07 12.59 -0.25
N GLU A 120 -23.35 12.77 1.04
CA GLU A 120 -24.57 13.46 1.51
C GLU A 120 -24.58 14.93 1.14
N ALA A 121 -23.44 15.62 1.30
CA ALA A 121 -23.29 17.02 0.90
C ALA A 121 -23.46 17.21 -0.62
N GLU A 122 -22.82 16.36 -1.42
CA GLU A 122 -22.94 16.42 -2.88
C GLU A 122 -24.35 16.03 -3.33
N ARG A 123 -24.99 15.04 -2.70
CA ARG A 123 -26.40 14.72 -2.94
C ARG A 123 -27.31 15.91 -2.68
N SER A 124 -27.12 16.60 -1.55
CA SER A 124 -27.90 17.80 -1.21
C SER A 124 -27.69 18.91 -2.24
N ARG A 125 -26.44 19.15 -2.65
CA ARG A 125 -26.08 20.12 -3.67
C ARG A 125 -26.69 19.79 -5.04
N ILE A 126 -26.63 18.54 -5.47
CA ILE A 126 -27.24 18.08 -6.73
C ILE A 126 -28.75 18.28 -6.70
N LEU A 127 -29.41 17.92 -5.59
CA LEU A 127 -30.85 18.11 -5.45
C LEU A 127 -31.23 19.60 -5.46
N ALA A 128 -30.48 20.45 -4.77
CA ALA A 128 -30.72 21.90 -4.78
C ALA A 128 -30.55 22.48 -6.19
N LYS A 129 -29.47 22.12 -6.89
CA LYS A 129 -29.22 22.54 -8.28
C LYS A 129 -30.31 22.04 -9.23
N ALA A 130 -30.76 20.80 -9.08
CA ALA A 130 -31.83 20.24 -9.89
C ALA A 130 -33.17 20.96 -9.65
N GLN A 131 -33.48 21.34 -8.41
CA GLN A 131 -34.66 22.14 -8.08
C GLN A 131 -34.58 23.54 -8.66
N GLU A 132 -33.42 24.19 -8.57
CA GLU A 132 -33.17 25.50 -9.17
C GLU A 132 -33.32 25.46 -10.71
N GLU A 133 -32.71 24.46 -11.36
CA GLU A 133 -32.81 24.27 -12.81
C GLU A 133 -34.24 23.94 -13.24
N ALA A 134 -34.97 23.14 -12.46
CA ALA A 134 -36.38 22.84 -12.72
C ALA A 134 -37.24 24.12 -12.61
N ALA A 135 -37.05 24.91 -11.55
CA ALA A 135 -37.77 26.17 -11.37
C ALA A 135 -37.47 27.17 -12.49
N ALA A 136 -36.19 27.29 -12.89
CA ALA A 136 -35.78 28.14 -14.01
C ALA A 136 -36.37 27.67 -15.34
N THR A 137 -36.48 26.35 -15.55
CA THR A 137 -37.10 25.77 -16.76
C THR A 137 -38.59 26.07 -16.81
N VAL A 138 -39.30 25.92 -15.69
CA VAL A 138 -40.73 26.24 -15.58
C VAL A 138 -40.98 27.73 -15.81
N ALA A 139 -40.14 28.61 -15.23
CA ALA A 139 -40.24 30.05 -15.47
C ALA A 139 -40.06 30.40 -16.96
N LYS A 140 -39.01 29.86 -17.60
CA LYS A 140 -38.79 30.03 -19.05
C LYS A 140 -39.94 29.50 -19.88
N ALA A 141 -40.54 28.36 -19.50
CA ALA A 141 -41.70 27.80 -20.19
C ALA A 141 -42.92 28.72 -20.07
N HIS A 142 -43.18 29.30 -18.89
CA HIS A 142 -44.24 30.29 -18.70
C HIS A 142 -44.02 31.54 -19.56
N ASP A 143 -42.79 32.06 -19.59
CA ASP A 143 -42.45 33.23 -20.41
C ASP A 143 -42.65 32.92 -21.90
N ALA A 144 -42.18 31.76 -22.37
CA ALA A 144 -42.37 31.31 -23.75
C ALA A 144 -43.86 31.18 -24.11
N VAL A 145 -44.67 30.55 -23.25
CA VAL A 145 -46.13 30.43 -23.44
C VAL A 145 -46.79 31.81 -23.49
N SER A 146 -46.38 32.74 -22.62
CA SER A 146 -46.95 34.10 -22.61
C SER A 146 -46.63 34.87 -23.89
N SER A 147 -45.40 34.73 -24.40
CA SER A 147 -44.96 35.31 -25.67
C SER A 147 -45.71 34.69 -26.84
N GLU A 148 -45.84 33.37 -26.86
CA GLU A 148 -46.53 32.66 -27.95
C GLU A 148 -48.02 32.97 -27.98
N ARG A 149 -48.67 33.07 -26.80
CA ARG A 149 -50.07 33.53 -26.70
C ARG A 149 -50.24 34.94 -27.28
N ARG A 150 -49.28 35.84 -27.03
CA ARG A 150 -49.32 37.20 -27.58
C ARG A 150 -49.20 37.18 -29.10
N LYS A 151 -48.29 36.38 -29.66
CA LYS A 151 -48.18 36.21 -31.12
C LYS A 151 -49.45 35.63 -31.73
N ALA A 152 -49.99 34.55 -31.14
CA ALA A 152 -51.23 33.92 -31.60
C ALA A 152 -52.41 34.90 -31.56
N MET A 153 -52.49 35.78 -30.56
CA MET A 153 -53.53 36.81 -30.50
C MET A 153 -53.39 37.86 -31.61
N ILE A 154 -52.15 38.27 -31.92
CA ILE A 154 -51.87 39.20 -33.03
C ILE A 154 -52.25 38.57 -34.37
N GLU A 155 -51.83 37.32 -34.59
CA GLU A 155 -52.14 36.57 -35.80
C GLU A 155 -53.64 36.34 -35.97
N LEU A 156 -54.34 35.95 -34.91
CA LEU A 156 -55.80 35.81 -34.92
C LEU A 156 -56.49 37.15 -35.23
N SER A 157 -56.01 38.26 -34.65
CA SER A 157 -56.56 39.59 -34.92
C SER A 157 -56.38 39.96 -36.39
N SER A 158 -55.21 39.67 -36.99
CA SER A 158 -54.96 39.87 -38.42
C SER A 158 -55.92 39.04 -39.27
N SER A 159 -56.06 37.74 -38.99
CA SER A 159 -56.97 36.86 -39.73
C SER A 159 -58.43 37.29 -39.64
N VAL A 160 -58.87 37.83 -38.49
CA VAL A 160 -60.23 38.37 -38.33
C VAL A 160 -60.42 39.65 -39.16
N VAL A 161 -59.42 40.52 -39.22
CA VAL A 161 -59.45 41.71 -40.09
C VAL A 161 -59.53 41.31 -41.56
N ASP A 162 -58.67 40.38 -42.00
CA ASP A 162 -58.66 39.89 -43.38
C ASP A 162 -60.00 39.26 -43.77
N LEU A 163 -60.57 38.41 -42.90
CA LEU A 163 -61.89 37.80 -43.11
C LEU A 163 -63.01 38.86 -43.15
N SER A 164 -62.93 39.88 -42.30
CA SER A 164 -63.91 40.98 -42.29
C SER A 164 -63.87 41.79 -43.58
N VAL A 165 -62.68 42.05 -44.11
CA VAL A 165 -62.48 42.73 -45.41
C VAL A 165 -63.00 41.85 -46.55
N GLU A 166 -62.76 40.54 -46.52
CA GLU A 166 -63.29 39.60 -47.51
C GLU A 166 -64.82 39.58 -47.52
N ILE A 167 -65.45 39.50 -46.34
CA ILE A 167 -66.92 39.54 -46.20
C ILE A 167 -67.47 40.88 -46.72
N ALA A 168 -66.89 42.01 -46.31
CA ALA A 168 -67.31 43.33 -46.76
C ALA A 168 -67.19 43.48 -48.29
N SER A 169 -66.08 43.02 -48.87
CA SER A 169 -65.85 43.03 -50.32
C SER A 169 -66.88 42.17 -51.06
N LYS A 170 -67.26 41.02 -50.50
CA LYS A 170 -68.26 40.12 -51.09
C LYS A 170 -69.68 40.66 -51.01
N ILE A 171 -70.05 41.35 -49.92
CA ILE A 171 -71.35 42.05 -49.79
C ILE A 171 -71.44 43.18 -50.82
N ILE A 172 -70.39 44.02 -50.92
CA ILE A 172 -70.34 45.12 -51.89
C ILE A 172 -70.35 44.59 -53.33
N GLY A 173 -69.69 43.46 -53.59
CA GLY A 173 -69.57 42.87 -54.93
C GLY A 173 -70.82 42.17 -55.45
N ASN A 174 -71.72 41.68 -54.58
CA ASN A 174 -72.88 40.88 -54.99
C ASN A 174 -74.23 41.61 -54.92
N ASP A 175 -74.39 42.67 -54.12
CA ASP A 175 -75.72 43.26 -53.82
C ASP A 175 -75.77 44.80 -53.88
N LEU A 176 -75.03 45.45 -54.80
CA LEU A 176 -75.09 46.91 -54.93
C LEU A 176 -76.06 47.34 -56.06
N SER A 177 -77.20 47.91 -55.69
CA SER A 177 -78.14 48.54 -56.62
C SER A 177 -77.67 49.94 -57.05
N GLU A 178 -78.16 50.47 -58.18
CA GLU A 178 -77.84 51.82 -58.66
C GLU A 178 -78.17 52.93 -57.61
N GLU A 179 -79.20 52.73 -56.79
CA GLU A 179 -79.55 53.67 -55.71
C GLU A 179 -78.51 53.68 -54.57
N ASP A 180 -77.96 52.51 -54.22
CA ASP A 180 -76.99 52.39 -53.13
C ASP A 180 -75.63 53.02 -53.50
N GLN A 181 -75.23 52.88 -54.76
CA GLN A 181 -74.04 53.57 -55.31
C GLN A 181 -74.18 55.09 -55.25
N ARG A 182 -75.37 55.62 -55.57
CA ARG A 182 -75.65 57.06 -55.53
C ARG A 182 -75.63 57.62 -54.11
N LYS A 183 -76.24 56.91 -53.14
CA LYS A 183 -76.19 57.27 -51.71
C LYS A 183 -74.77 57.24 -51.15
N LEU A 184 -73.95 56.27 -51.55
CA LEU A 184 -72.56 56.19 -51.11
C LEU A 184 -71.73 57.36 -51.64
N ALA A 185 -71.92 57.72 -52.92
CA ALA A 185 -71.29 58.89 -53.53
C ALA A 185 -71.69 60.22 -52.86
N GLU A 186 -72.99 60.40 -52.56
CA GLU A 186 -73.49 61.57 -51.82
C GLU A 186 -72.91 61.64 -50.40
N LYS A 187 -72.79 60.50 -49.70
CA LYS A 187 -72.20 60.43 -48.36
C LYS A 187 -70.70 60.76 -48.36
N TYR A 188 -69.94 60.26 -49.33
CA TYR A 188 -68.52 60.64 -49.51
C TYR A 188 -68.37 62.12 -49.82
N LEU A 189 -69.22 62.70 -50.69
CA LEU A 189 -69.21 64.14 -50.95
C LEU A 189 -69.50 64.95 -49.67
N ALA A 190 -70.40 64.48 -48.81
CA ALA A 190 -70.72 65.14 -47.55
C ALA A 190 -69.58 65.05 -46.52
N GLU A 191 -68.91 63.91 -46.40
CA GLU A 191 -67.82 63.68 -45.43
C GLU A 191 -66.51 64.39 -45.85
N VAL A 192 -66.23 64.44 -47.16
CA VAL A 192 -65.08 65.20 -47.70
C VAL A 192 -65.37 66.71 -47.75
N GLY A 193 -66.63 67.10 -47.99
CA GLY A 193 -67.05 68.51 -47.94
C GLY A 193 -66.95 69.09 -46.53
N THR A 194 -67.41 68.36 -45.51
CA THR A 194 -67.40 68.84 -44.10
C THR A 194 -66.00 68.92 -43.48
N GLY A 195 -64.99 68.26 -44.05
CA GLY A 195 -63.59 68.37 -43.61
C GLY A 195 -62.88 69.65 -44.06
N HIS A 196 -63.39 70.36 -45.07
CA HIS A 196 -62.77 71.58 -45.62
C HIS A 196 -63.36 72.88 -45.05
N ASP A 197 -64.41 72.78 -44.22
CA ASP A 197 -65.14 73.93 -43.68
C ASP A 197 -64.68 74.34 -42.27
N ASN A 198 -63.77 73.58 -41.64
CA ASN A 198 -63.37 73.72 -40.23
C ASN A 198 -61.91 74.20 -40.03
N GLU A 199 -61.30 74.77 -41.06
CA GLU A 199 -60.04 75.52 -40.97
C GLU A 199 -60.24 76.93 -41.55
N ALA A 200 -60.88 77.81 -40.77
CA ALA A 200 -60.88 79.27 -40.92
C ALA A 200 -60.96 79.94 -39.56
#